data_AF-A0AAN0JTL6-F1
#
_entry.id   AF-A0AAN0JTL6-F1
#
_cell.length_a   1.000
_cell.length_b   1.000
_cell.length_c   1.000
_cell.angle_alpha   90.00
_cell.angle_beta   90.00
_cell.angle_gamma   90.00
#
_symmetry.space_group_name_H-M   'P 1'
#
loop_
_entity.id
_entity.type
_entity.pdbx_description
1 polymer ?
#
loop_
_entity_poly.entity_id
_entity_poly.type
_entity_poly.pdbx_seq_one_letter_code
_entity_poly.pdbx_strand_id
1 'polypeptide(L)'
;MLEEAEYKLRDTISSREEEAIELKQEISMAQVTEEESLFVQSDTQSIKEVEEEPLHEELTVLRSQFNETQKENEESSGKLSKMKIEYLRSLSSNTDSAAGKLRRGMSFEIDDCKFYLKAMTRPDYQPLVDNKRIIEKLRERITFMNMELIAEKEHNEKIIKNIKDLKEVEYKRQKEKEQENEEMCIVKFSLYSNHPVTGELMDSTLNVHKDELLPSVLNKAYKLMKLAPYIPIERCRLVKYNYECDVMNQSFDLDRVSSIKST
;
A
#
# COMPACT_ATOMS: atom_id res chain seq x y z
N MET A 1 6.62 8.27 23.73
CA MET A 1 6.64 6.85 24.16
C MET A 1 7.98 6.17 23.86
N LEU A 2 8.53 6.27 22.64
CA LEU A 2 9.82 5.64 22.28
C LEU A 2 11.04 6.40 22.84
N GLU A 3 11.01 7.73 22.80
CA GLU A 3 12.10 8.61 23.25
C GLU A 3 12.32 8.56 24.77
N GLU A 4 11.25 8.42 25.55
CA GLU A 4 11.32 8.26 27.01
C GLU A 4 11.89 6.89 27.43
N ALA A 5 11.63 5.83 26.64
CA ALA A 5 12.17 4.51 26.87
C ALA A 5 13.68 4.44 26.54
N GLU A 6 14.11 5.17 25.51
CA GLU A 6 15.52 5.28 25.13
C GLU A 6 16.34 6.03 26.19
N TYR A 7 15.80 7.11 26.76
CA TYR A 7 16.43 7.86 27.83
C TYR A 7 16.63 7.00 29.10
N LYS A 8 15.59 6.26 29.52
CA LYS A 8 15.67 5.34 30.67
C LYS A 8 16.69 4.21 30.46
N LEU A 9 16.85 3.75 29.23
CA LEU A 9 17.85 2.74 28.88
C LEU A 9 19.28 3.27 29.03
N ARG A 10 19.54 4.52 28.61
CA ARG A 10 20.87 5.14 28.74
C ARG A 10 21.24 5.35 30.21
N ASP A 11 20.33 5.84 31.04
CA ASP A 11 20.58 6.04 32.47
C ASP A 11 20.88 4.71 33.18
N THR A 12 20.15 3.64 32.85
CA THR A 12 20.36 2.31 33.44
C THR A 12 21.71 1.71 33.04
N ILE A 13 22.18 1.97 31.81
CA ILE A 13 23.49 1.53 31.35
C ILE A 13 24.60 2.30 32.06
N SER A 14 24.47 3.62 32.17
CA SER A 14 25.45 4.49 32.85
C SER A 14 25.64 4.10 34.32
N SER A 15 24.54 3.85 35.05
CA SER A 15 24.60 3.43 36.45
C SER A 15 25.30 2.08 36.65
N ARG A 16 25.11 1.11 35.73
CA ARG A 16 25.80 -0.18 35.80
C ARG A 16 27.28 -0.11 35.46
N GLU A 17 27.68 0.81 34.60
CA GLU A 17 29.09 1.04 34.28
C GLU A 17 29.85 1.63 35.48
N GLU A 18 29.24 2.54 36.23
CA GLU A 18 29.81 3.08 37.47
C GLU A 18 29.99 1.99 38.55
N GLU A 19 28.96 1.16 38.80
CA GLU A 19 29.04 0.04 39.76
C GLU A 19 30.16 -0.96 39.39
N ALA A 20 30.36 -1.22 38.09
CA ALA A 20 31.40 -2.14 37.62
C ALA A 20 32.82 -1.59 37.80
N ILE A 21 32.99 -0.26 37.75
CA ILE A 21 34.27 0.40 37.99
C ILE A 21 34.61 0.36 39.49
N GLU A 22 33.63 0.62 40.35
CA GLU A 22 33.80 0.58 41.81
C GLU A 22 34.21 -0.82 42.31
N LEU A 23 33.54 -1.88 41.83
CA LEU A 23 33.88 -3.26 42.17
C LEU A 23 35.30 -3.67 41.73
N LYS A 24 35.76 -3.19 40.57
CA LYS A 24 37.14 -3.46 40.11
C LYS A 24 38.17 -2.80 41.00
N GLN A 25 37.90 -1.57 41.45
CA GLN A 25 38.79 -0.84 42.35
C GLN A 25 38.87 -1.53 43.73
N GLU A 26 37.75 -2.03 44.24
CA GLU A 26 37.68 -2.76 45.50
C GLU A 26 38.48 -4.08 45.46
N ILE A 27 38.38 -4.84 44.36
CA ILE A 27 39.17 -6.07 44.14
C ILE A 27 40.68 -5.77 44.10
N SER A 28 41.10 -4.68 43.45
CA SER A 28 42.51 -4.29 43.40
C SER A 28 43.07 -3.90 44.76
N MET A 29 42.27 -3.26 45.63
CA MET A 29 42.72 -2.93 46.99
C MET A 29 42.82 -4.17 47.89
N ALA A 30 41.93 -5.14 47.73
CA ALA A 30 41.98 -6.38 48.51
C ALA A 30 43.24 -7.23 48.21
N GLN A 31 43.65 -7.34 46.95
CA GLN A 31 44.83 -8.12 46.56
C GLN A 31 46.15 -7.54 47.12
N VAL A 32 46.27 -6.21 47.22
CA VAL A 32 47.47 -5.56 47.75
C VAL A 32 47.64 -5.82 49.26
N THR A 33 46.53 -6.02 49.98
CA THR A 33 46.55 -6.21 51.44
C THR A 33 46.99 -7.63 51.84
N GLU A 34 46.79 -8.64 50.99
CA GLU A 34 47.23 -10.01 51.26
C GLU A 34 48.74 -10.21 51.08
N GLU A 35 49.36 -9.55 50.09
CA GLU A 35 50.79 -9.73 49.79
C GLU A 35 51.74 -9.11 50.84
N GLU A 36 51.33 -8.06 51.56
CA GLU A 36 52.17 -7.45 52.62
C GLU A 36 52.29 -8.31 53.89
N SER A 37 51.46 -9.35 54.06
CA SER A 37 51.40 -10.15 55.29
C SER A 37 52.39 -11.33 55.35
N LEU A 38 53.12 -11.63 54.27
CA LEU A 38 53.90 -12.87 54.13
C LEU A 38 55.42 -12.75 54.28
N PHE A 39 55.97 -11.60 54.72
CA PHE A 39 57.41 -11.45 54.91
C PHE A 39 57.83 -11.40 56.39
N VAL A 40 57.99 -12.57 57.02
CA VAL A 40 58.60 -12.73 58.36
C VAL A 40 59.96 -13.43 58.21
N GLN A 41 61.02 -12.76 58.67
CA GLN A 41 62.44 -13.15 58.64
C GLN A 41 62.75 -14.42 59.45
N SER A 42 63.74 -15.20 59.00
CA SER A 42 64.39 -16.23 59.82
C SER A 42 65.92 -16.24 59.60
N ASP A 43 66.66 -15.59 60.50
CA ASP A 43 68.10 -15.81 60.69
C ASP A 43 68.28 -16.97 61.68
N THR A 44 69.09 -17.98 61.36
CA THR A 44 69.41 -19.07 62.30
C THR A 44 70.92 -19.16 62.54
N GLN A 45 71.30 -18.79 63.77
CA GLN A 45 72.64 -18.89 64.34
C GLN A 45 72.81 -20.26 65.02
N SER A 46 73.94 -20.90 64.72
CA SER A 46 74.54 -22.13 65.28
C SER A 46 74.26 -22.44 66.77
N ILE A 47 73.84 -23.68 67.08
CA ILE A 47 73.96 -24.30 68.41
C ILE A 47 74.42 -25.77 68.27
N LYS A 48 75.38 -26.15 69.11
CA LYS A 48 76.12 -27.43 69.17
C LYS A 48 75.35 -28.55 69.89
N GLU A 49 75.66 -29.78 69.48
CA GLU A 49 75.27 -31.10 70.01
C GLU A 49 75.50 -31.28 71.51
N VAL A 50 74.50 -31.84 72.21
CA VAL A 50 74.65 -32.54 73.51
C VAL A 50 73.63 -33.69 73.57
N GLU A 51 74.16 -34.92 73.67
CA GLU A 51 73.58 -36.24 74.07
C GLU A 51 72.21 -36.69 73.48
N GLU A 52 72.26 -37.54 72.43
CA GLU A 52 71.10 -38.05 71.66
C GLU A 52 70.83 -39.57 71.74
N GLU A 53 71.19 -40.30 72.82
CA GLU A 53 70.97 -41.76 72.81
C GLU A 53 69.52 -42.25 73.08
N PRO A 54 68.70 -41.67 73.99
CA PRO A 54 67.33 -42.16 74.19
C PRO A 54 66.31 -41.63 73.17
N LEU A 55 66.59 -40.49 72.54
CA LEU A 55 65.67 -39.83 71.58
C LEU A 55 65.74 -40.46 70.19
N HIS A 56 66.90 -41.00 69.79
CA HIS A 56 67.08 -41.58 68.47
C HIS A 56 66.17 -42.80 68.27
N GLU A 57 66.01 -43.64 69.30
CA GLU A 57 65.22 -44.87 69.24
C GLU A 57 63.71 -44.58 69.18
N GLU A 58 63.22 -43.62 69.97
CA GLU A 58 61.82 -43.15 69.87
C GLU A 58 61.52 -42.49 68.52
N LEU A 59 62.45 -41.68 67.98
CA LEU A 59 62.31 -41.07 66.66
C LEU A 59 62.29 -42.11 65.53
N THR A 60 63.05 -43.20 65.66
CA THR A 60 63.02 -44.29 64.67
C THR A 60 61.70 -45.06 64.71
N VAL A 61 61.16 -45.32 65.90
CA VAL A 61 59.83 -45.96 66.06
C VAL A 61 58.73 -45.06 65.51
N LEU A 62 58.72 -43.77 65.85
CA LEU A 62 57.77 -42.77 65.33
C LEU A 62 57.85 -42.67 63.81
N ARG A 63 59.06 -42.65 63.24
CA ARG A 63 59.26 -42.61 61.78
C ARG A 63 58.71 -43.88 61.11
N SER A 64 58.88 -45.05 61.74
CA SER A 64 58.28 -46.29 61.23
C SER A 64 56.75 -46.22 61.22
N GLN A 65 56.13 -45.76 62.32
CA GLN A 65 54.68 -45.62 62.40
C GLN A 65 54.13 -44.58 61.41
N PHE A 66 54.85 -43.47 61.22
CA PHE A 66 54.50 -42.45 60.24
C PHE A 66 54.53 -43.01 58.81
N ASN A 67 55.57 -43.76 58.45
CA ASN A 67 55.66 -44.37 57.12
C ASN A 67 54.57 -45.43 56.88
N GLU A 68 54.20 -46.19 57.92
CA GLU A 68 53.11 -47.17 57.85
C GLU A 68 51.76 -46.50 57.65
N THR A 69 51.44 -45.47 58.44
CA THR A 69 50.21 -44.67 58.29
C THR A 69 50.15 -43.92 56.96
N GLN A 70 51.28 -43.42 56.45
CA GLN A 70 51.34 -42.81 55.11
C GLN A 70 50.97 -43.83 54.03
N LYS A 71 51.51 -45.05 54.11
CA LYS A 71 51.23 -46.13 53.16
C LYS A 71 49.77 -46.57 53.20
N GLU A 72 49.19 -46.71 54.39
CA GLU A 72 47.77 -47.02 54.56
C GLU A 72 46.86 -45.94 53.96
N ASN A 73 47.23 -44.67 54.10
CA ASN A 73 46.47 -43.55 53.55
C ASN A 73 46.55 -43.48 52.01
N GLU A 74 47.72 -43.79 51.44
CA GLU A 74 47.87 -43.94 49.99
C GLU A 74 47.00 -45.09 49.45
N GLU A 75 46.93 -46.22 50.17
CA GLU A 75 46.09 -47.36 49.81
C GLU A 75 44.59 -47.02 49.91
N SER A 76 44.17 -46.33 50.98
CA SER A 76 42.78 -45.93 51.18
C SER A 76 42.33 -44.90 50.12
N SER A 77 43.19 -43.94 49.78
CA SER A 77 42.98 -42.99 48.68
C SER A 77 42.83 -43.72 47.34
N GLY A 78 43.68 -44.72 47.07
CA GLY A 78 43.57 -45.57 45.90
C GLY A 78 42.24 -46.33 45.82
N LYS A 79 41.76 -46.88 46.95
CA LYS A 79 40.44 -47.54 47.05
C LYS A 79 39.28 -46.58 46.79
N LEU A 80 39.33 -45.38 47.37
CA LEU A 80 38.32 -44.34 47.19
C LEU A 80 38.23 -43.91 45.72
N SER A 81 39.37 -43.71 45.06
CA SER A 81 39.43 -43.35 43.65
C SER A 81 38.83 -44.44 42.75
N LYS A 82 39.12 -45.72 43.02
CA LYS A 82 38.50 -46.85 42.32
C LYS A 82 36.97 -46.86 42.50
N MET A 83 36.50 -46.68 43.73
CA MET A 83 35.06 -46.65 44.03
C MET A 83 34.35 -45.50 43.29
N LYS A 84 34.97 -44.32 43.20
CA LYS A 84 34.44 -43.17 42.44
C LYS A 84 34.31 -43.48 40.95
N ILE A 85 35.32 -44.12 40.36
CA ILE A 85 35.30 -44.50 38.93
C ILE A 85 34.19 -45.54 38.66
N GLU A 86 34.03 -46.53 39.55
CA GLU A 86 33.03 -47.58 39.42
C GLU A 86 31.59 -47.04 39.56
N TYR A 87 31.37 -46.11 40.48
CA TYR A 87 30.10 -45.42 40.63
C TYR A 87 29.73 -44.60 39.38
N LEU A 88 30.68 -43.83 38.84
CA LEU A 88 30.48 -43.08 37.59
C LEU A 88 30.21 -44.01 36.39
N ARG A 89 30.85 -45.17 36.34
CA ARG A 89 30.60 -46.18 35.32
C ARG A 89 29.19 -46.78 35.43
N SER A 90 28.69 -46.98 36.65
CA SER A 90 27.35 -47.50 36.92
C SER A 90 26.23 -46.52 36.57
N LEU A 91 26.49 -45.21 36.68
CA LEU A 91 25.59 -44.17 36.20
C LEU A 91 25.49 -44.14 34.67
N SER A 92 26.56 -44.54 33.98
CA SER A 92 26.67 -44.55 32.51
C SER A 92 26.11 -45.83 31.86
N SER A 93 26.02 -46.95 32.58
CA SER A 93 25.77 -48.28 31.99
C SER A 93 24.32 -48.59 31.59
N ASN A 94 23.34 -47.75 31.94
CA ASN A 94 21.92 -48.02 31.62
C ASN A 94 21.47 -47.54 30.22
N THR A 95 22.42 -47.35 29.29
CA THR A 95 22.16 -46.87 27.93
C THR A 95 21.39 -47.85 27.06
N ASP A 96 21.50 -49.15 27.32
CA ASP A 96 20.84 -50.21 26.53
C ASP A 96 19.43 -50.56 27.02
N SER A 97 19.01 -50.02 28.17
CA SER A 97 17.62 -50.14 28.61
C SER A 97 16.69 -49.43 27.62
N ALA A 98 15.43 -49.89 27.53
CA ALA A 98 14.42 -49.23 26.69
C ALA A 98 14.29 -47.72 27.01
N ALA A 99 14.35 -47.35 28.30
CA ALA A 99 14.34 -45.96 28.73
C ALA A 99 15.61 -45.19 28.35
N GLY A 100 16.78 -45.83 28.39
CA GLY A 100 18.05 -45.25 27.96
C GLY A 100 18.08 -44.96 26.46
N LYS A 101 17.59 -45.90 25.65
CA LYS A 101 17.45 -45.74 24.19
C LYS A 101 16.46 -44.63 23.84
N LEU A 102 15.30 -44.58 24.51
CA LEU A 102 14.32 -43.51 24.35
C LEU A 102 14.94 -42.14 24.64
N ARG A 103 15.58 -41.96 25.81
CA ARG A 103 16.22 -40.69 26.19
C ARG A 103 17.28 -40.25 25.19
N ARG A 104 18.05 -41.20 24.63
CA ARG A 104 19.06 -40.93 23.61
C ARG A 104 18.43 -40.52 22.28
N GLY A 105 17.35 -41.17 21.85
CA GLY A 105 16.60 -40.76 20.65
C GLY A 105 16.06 -39.34 20.79
N MET A 106 15.40 -39.05 21.92
CA MET A 106 14.89 -37.71 22.23
C MET A 106 16.01 -36.66 22.29
N SER A 107 17.20 -36.99 22.82
CA SER A 107 18.29 -36.02 22.86
C SER A 107 18.78 -35.66 21.46
N PHE A 108 18.86 -36.62 20.54
CA PHE A 108 19.22 -36.35 19.15
C PHE A 108 18.19 -35.44 18.47
N GLU A 109 16.90 -35.73 18.61
CA GLU A 109 15.83 -34.88 18.05
C GLU A 109 15.88 -33.45 18.63
N ILE A 110 16.11 -33.32 19.94
CA ILE A 110 16.27 -32.02 20.61
C ILE A 110 17.47 -31.26 20.05
N ASP A 111 18.60 -31.94 19.85
CA ASP A 111 19.82 -31.31 19.35
C ASP A 111 19.70 -30.92 17.87
N ASP A 112 19.00 -31.71 17.06
CA ASP A 112 18.62 -31.33 15.69
C ASP A 112 17.73 -30.09 15.69
N CYS A 113 16.69 -30.04 16.53
CA CYS A 113 15.84 -28.87 16.66
C CYS A 113 16.63 -27.62 17.08
N LYS A 114 17.54 -27.75 18.06
CA LYS A 114 18.42 -26.64 18.47
C LYS A 114 19.29 -26.16 17.33
N PHE A 115 19.83 -27.08 16.52
CA PHE A 115 20.65 -26.74 15.37
C PHE A 115 19.86 -25.92 14.34
N TYR A 116 18.65 -26.37 13.96
CA TYR A 116 17.80 -25.63 13.03
C TYR A 116 17.38 -24.26 13.57
N LEU A 117 16.98 -24.18 14.84
CA LEU A 117 16.63 -22.91 15.47
C LEU A 117 17.81 -21.94 15.44
N LYS A 118 19.00 -22.40 15.86
CA LYS A 118 20.22 -21.57 15.83
C LYS A 118 20.55 -21.10 14.43
N ALA A 119 20.34 -21.92 13.39
CA ALA A 119 20.52 -21.52 12.01
C ALA A 119 19.51 -20.43 11.61
N MET A 120 18.23 -20.58 11.96
CA MET A 120 17.17 -19.61 11.64
C MET A 120 17.33 -18.26 12.35
N THR A 121 17.91 -18.23 13.56
CA THR A 121 18.17 -16.97 14.27
C THR A 121 19.31 -16.18 13.65
N ARG A 122 20.13 -16.81 12.80
CA ARG A 122 21.23 -16.08 12.15
C ARG A 122 20.67 -15.15 11.07
N PRO A 123 21.18 -13.92 10.97
CA PRO A 123 20.73 -12.96 9.96
C PRO A 123 21.09 -13.39 8.53
N ASP A 124 22.07 -14.29 8.37
CA ASP A 124 22.52 -14.83 7.09
C ASP A 124 21.80 -16.14 6.71
N TYR A 125 20.71 -16.51 7.41
CA TYR A 125 19.93 -17.69 7.06
C TYR A 125 19.25 -17.52 5.71
N GLN A 126 19.83 -18.17 4.69
CA GLN A 126 19.49 -17.96 3.28
C GLN A 126 17.98 -18.01 2.97
N PRO A 127 17.19 -18.98 3.48
CA PRO A 127 15.75 -19.01 3.21
C PRO A 127 15.00 -17.75 3.67
N LEU A 128 15.39 -17.19 4.82
CA LEU A 128 14.76 -15.97 5.34
C LEU A 128 15.19 -14.74 4.54
N VAL A 129 16.47 -14.68 4.17
CA VAL A 129 17.03 -13.62 3.31
C VAL A 129 16.36 -13.63 1.93
N ASP A 130 16.19 -14.81 1.32
CA ASP A 130 15.54 -14.97 0.03
C ASP A 130 14.06 -14.58 0.09
N ASN A 131 13.34 -15.02 1.12
CA ASN A 131 11.94 -14.62 1.34
C ASN A 131 11.82 -13.11 1.49
N LYS A 132 12.70 -12.48 2.28
CA LYS A 132 12.74 -11.02 2.42
C LYS A 132 12.96 -10.34 1.07
N ARG A 133 13.90 -10.83 0.26
CA ARG A 133 14.17 -10.31 -1.09
C ARG A 133 12.95 -10.46 -2.02
N ILE A 134 12.26 -11.60 -1.97
CA ILE A 134 11.04 -11.84 -2.76
C ILE A 134 9.94 -10.87 -2.34
N ILE A 135 9.73 -10.69 -1.04
CA ILE A 135 8.74 -9.74 -0.50
C ILE A 135 9.02 -8.32 -1.00
N GLU A 136 10.27 -7.86 -0.97
CA GLU A 136 10.62 -6.53 -1.49
C GLU A 136 10.36 -6.40 -2.99
N LYS A 137 10.75 -7.38 -3.80
CA LYS A 137 10.42 -7.38 -5.25
C LYS A 137 8.92 -7.32 -5.51
N LEU A 138 8.12 -8.03 -4.72
CA LEU A 138 6.67 -7.99 -4.84
C LEU A 138 6.11 -6.62 -4.45
N ARG A 139 6.63 -5.99 -3.39
CA ARG A 139 6.25 -4.63 -2.98
C ARG A 139 6.57 -3.60 -4.06
N GLU A 140 7.76 -3.66 -4.65
CA GLU A 140 8.16 -2.81 -5.77
C GLU A 140 7.19 -2.97 -6.96
N ARG A 141 6.88 -4.22 -7.33
CA ARG A 141 5.96 -4.51 -8.44
C ARG A 141 4.54 -4.01 -8.16
N ILE A 142 4.03 -4.20 -6.95
CA ILE A 142 2.72 -3.67 -6.53
C ILE A 142 2.70 -2.14 -6.63
N THR A 143 3.77 -1.49 -6.14
CA THR A 143 3.89 -0.02 -6.18
C THR A 143 3.89 0.49 -7.61
N PHE A 144 4.65 -0.16 -8.50
CA PHE A 144 4.70 0.18 -9.92
C PHE A 144 3.32 0.04 -10.59
N MET A 145 2.66 -1.11 -10.42
CA MET A 145 1.33 -1.34 -11.00
C MET A 145 0.28 -0.35 -10.47
N ASN A 146 0.37 0.05 -9.20
CA ASN A 146 -0.53 1.07 -8.64
C ASN A 146 -0.31 2.44 -9.30
N MET A 147 0.92 2.83 -9.59
CA MET A 147 1.22 4.07 -10.32
C MET A 147 0.64 4.04 -11.74
N GLU A 148 0.82 2.94 -12.47
CA GLU A 148 0.20 2.75 -13.80
C GLU A 148 -1.32 2.84 -13.74
N LEU A 149 -1.93 2.19 -12.73
CA LEU A 149 -3.38 2.20 -12.55
C LEU A 149 -3.94 3.60 -12.24
N ILE A 150 -3.20 4.42 -11.48
CA ILE A 150 -3.55 5.82 -11.23
C ILE A 150 -3.49 6.62 -12.54
N ALA A 151 -2.40 6.48 -13.32
CA ALA A 151 -2.26 7.17 -14.59
C ALA A 151 -3.36 6.79 -15.60
N GLU A 152 -3.71 5.51 -15.68
CA GLU A 152 -4.79 5.02 -16.53
C GLU A 152 -6.16 5.55 -16.09
N LYS A 153 -6.40 5.67 -14.78
CA LYS A 153 -7.61 6.31 -14.27
C LYS A 153 -7.71 7.77 -14.68
N GLU A 154 -6.64 8.55 -14.53
CA GLU A 154 -6.61 9.95 -14.96
C GLU A 154 -6.84 10.11 -16.47
N HIS A 155 -6.27 9.20 -17.27
CA HIS A 155 -6.51 9.16 -18.72
C HIS A 155 -7.98 8.86 -19.05
N ASN A 156 -8.58 7.87 -18.37
CA ASN A 156 -9.99 7.53 -18.56
C ASN A 156 -10.93 8.66 -18.14
N GLU A 157 -10.62 9.39 -17.06
CA GLU A 157 -11.39 10.58 -16.65
C GLU A 157 -11.36 11.67 -17.73
N LYS A 158 -10.19 11.91 -18.35
CA LYS A 158 -10.07 12.85 -19.48
C LYS A 158 -10.90 12.40 -20.68
N ILE A 159 -10.89 11.12 -21.03
CA ILE A 159 -11.73 10.56 -22.10
C ILE A 159 -13.21 10.78 -21.81
N ILE A 160 -13.66 10.44 -20.60
CA ILE A 160 -15.06 10.60 -20.19
C ILE A 160 -15.49 12.07 -20.29
N LYS A 161 -14.63 13.01 -19.86
CA LYS A 161 -14.89 14.44 -20.00
C LYS A 161 -15.02 14.84 -21.47
N ASN A 162 -14.07 14.45 -22.32
CA ASN A 162 -14.11 14.76 -23.75
C ASN A 162 -15.38 14.20 -24.42
N ILE A 163 -15.82 12.99 -24.06
CA ILE A 163 -17.06 12.40 -24.58
C ILE A 163 -18.28 13.23 -24.16
N LYS A 164 -18.32 13.73 -22.91
CA LYS A 164 -19.41 14.61 -22.45
C LYS A 164 -19.43 15.93 -23.22
N ASP A 165 -18.28 16.57 -23.36
CA ASP A 165 -18.15 17.85 -24.07
C ASP A 165 -18.54 17.69 -25.55
N LEU A 166 -18.11 16.61 -26.21
CA LEU A 166 -18.49 16.29 -27.59
C LEU A 166 -20.01 16.06 -27.74
N LYS A 167 -20.64 15.34 -26.81
CA LYS A 167 -22.10 15.14 -26.82
C LYS A 167 -22.86 16.45 -26.66
N GLU A 168 -22.37 17.36 -25.82
CA GLU A 168 -23.00 18.68 -25.66
C GLU A 168 -22.90 19.51 -26.95
N VAL A 169 -21.74 19.49 -27.60
CA VAL A 169 -21.54 20.16 -28.90
C VAL A 169 -22.44 19.55 -29.97
N GLU A 170 -22.53 18.23 -30.03
CA GLU A 170 -23.38 17.53 -31.00
C GLU A 170 -24.86 17.85 -30.78
N TYR A 171 -25.32 17.89 -29.52
CA TYR A 171 -26.69 18.27 -29.17
C TYR A 171 -27.01 19.71 -29.57
N LYS A 172 -26.09 20.66 -29.34
CA LYS A 172 -26.26 22.05 -29.80
C LYS A 172 -26.36 22.12 -31.32
N ARG A 173 -25.49 21.41 -32.03
CA ARG A 173 -25.49 21.36 -33.50
C ARG A 173 -26.76 20.71 -34.07
N GLN A 174 -27.32 19.71 -33.39
CA GLN A 174 -28.61 19.12 -33.76
C GLN A 174 -29.74 20.13 -33.61
N LYS A 175 -29.79 20.87 -32.49
CA LYS A 175 -30.77 21.95 -32.30
C LYS A 175 -30.66 23.05 -33.34
N GLU A 176 -29.44 23.48 -33.65
CA GLU A 176 -29.20 24.48 -34.69
C GLU A 176 -29.70 23.99 -36.05
N LYS A 177 -29.46 22.72 -36.40
CA LYS A 177 -29.99 22.11 -37.63
C LYS A 177 -31.50 21.98 -37.62
N GLU A 178 -32.11 21.64 -36.49
CA GLU A 178 -33.57 21.60 -36.35
C GLU A 178 -34.17 22.99 -36.56
N GLN A 179 -33.58 24.02 -35.96
CA GLN A 179 -33.98 25.41 -36.16
C GLN A 179 -33.78 25.87 -37.61
N GLU A 180 -32.64 25.58 -38.22
CA GLU A 180 -32.38 25.89 -39.63
C GLU A 180 -33.37 25.18 -40.56
N ASN A 181 -33.71 23.92 -40.26
CA ASN A 181 -34.73 23.17 -41.01
C ASN A 181 -36.12 23.78 -40.84
N GLU A 182 -36.50 24.20 -39.62
CA GLU A 182 -37.76 24.91 -39.38
C GLU A 182 -37.81 26.24 -40.16
N GLU A 183 -36.72 27.01 -40.17
CA GLU A 183 -36.60 28.25 -40.95
C GLU A 183 -36.66 27.98 -42.46
N MET A 184 -35.98 26.95 -42.96
CA MET A 184 -36.05 26.51 -44.36
C MET A 184 -37.45 26.05 -44.77
N CYS A 185 -38.28 25.61 -43.82
CA CYS A 185 -39.66 25.24 -44.08
C CYS A 185 -40.61 26.44 -44.17
N ILE A 186 -40.14 27.66 -43.90
CA ILE A 186 -40.91 28.88 -44.09
C ILE A 186 -40.67 29.43 -45.50
N VAL A 187 -41.75 29.67 -46.24
CA VAL A 187 -41.76 30.31 -47.56
C VAL A 187 -42.32 31.72 -47.43
N LYS A 188 -41.63 32.69 -48.01
CA LYS A 188 -42.02 34.10 -48.03
C LYS A 188 -42.70 34.43 -49.36
N PHE A 189 -43.94 34.89 -49.30
CA PHE A 189 -44.71 35.35 -50.46
C PHE A 189 -44.94 36.85 -50.41
N SER A 190 -44.75 37.51 -51.55
CA SER A 190 -45.20 38.90 -51.74
C SER A 190 -46.63 38.88 -52.26
N LEU A 191 -47.56 39.44 -51.48
CA LEU A 191 -48.96 39.59 -51.82
C LEU A 191 -49.20 40.97 -52.37
N TYR A 192 -50.04 41.03 -53.41
CA TYR A 192 -50.48 42.27 -54.02
C TYR A 192 -51.99 42.23 -54.18
N SER A 193 -52.67 43.33 -53.85
CA SER A 193 -54.11 43.47 -54.05
C SER A 193 -54.47 44.93 -54.23
N ASN A 194 -55.41 45.24 -55.11
CA ASN A 194 -55.94 46.59 -55.21
C ASN A 194 -57.01 46.79 -54.13
N HIS A 195 -56.88 47.85 -53.35
CA HIS A 195 -57.84 48.15 -52.31
C HIS A 195 -59.23 48.40 -52.93
N PRO A 196 -60.29 47.71 -52.46
CA PRO A 196 -61.59 47.68 -53.15
C PRO A 196 -62.32 49.03 -53.23
N VAL A 197 -61.95 49.99 -52.38
CA VAL A 197 -62.58 51.32 -52.31
C VAL A 197 -61.68 52.41 -52.88
N THR A 198 -60.39 52.38 -52.59
CA THR A 198 -59.45 53.45 -53.00
C THR A 198 -58.77 53.14 -54.33
N GLY A 199 -58.78 51.88 -54.77
CA GLY A 199 -58.09 51.43 -55.99
C GLY A 199 -56.57 51.43 -55.88
N GLU A 200 -56.00 51.79 -54.73
CA GLU A 200 -54.56 51.80 -54.50
C GLU A 200 -54.01 50.38 -54.40
N LEU A 201 -52.85 50.15 -55.02
CA LEU A 201 -52.14 48.87 -54.91
C LEU A 201 -51.59 48.72 -53.50
N MET A 202 -52.06 47.70 -52.79
CA MET A 202 -51.53 47.27 -51.52
C MET A 202 -50.55 46.12 -51.74
N ASP A 203 -49.39 46.20 -51.11
CA ASP A 203 -48.43 45.12 -51.04
C ASP A 203 -48.22 44.68 -49.58
N SER A 204 -47.96 43.40 -49.37
CA SER A 204 -47.64 42.86 -48.05
C SER A 204 -46.86 41.58 -48.17
N THR A 205 -46.03 41.29 -47.17
CA THR A 205 -45.28 40.04 -47.09
C THR A 205 -46.03 39.04 -46.21
N LEU A 206 -46.21 37.82 -46.70
CA LEU A 206 -46.78 36.69 -45.95
C LEU A 206 -45.75 35.57 -45.81
N ASN A 207 -45.46 35.17 -44.57
CA ASN A 207 -44.62 34.02 -44.25
C ASN A 207 -45.49 32.79 -43.95
N VAL A 208 -45.23 31.68 -44.60
CA VAL A 208 -46.07 30.47 -44.58
C VAL A 208 -45.21 29.23 -44.46
N HIS A 209 -45.63 28.25 -43.66
CA HIS A 209 -44.94 26.96 -43.62
C HIS A 209 -45.25 26.11 -44.86
N LYS A 210 -44.27 25.39 -45.43
CA LYS A 210 -44.43 24.57 -46.65
C LYS A 210 -45.57 23.56 -46.58
N ASP A 211 -45.85 23.04 -45.39
CA ASP A 211 -46.92 22.07 -45.12
C ASP A 211 -48.29 22.69 -44.85
N GLU A 212 -48.39 24.02 -44.78
CA GLU A 212 -49.68 24.67 -44.54
C GLU A 212 -50.61 24.51 -45.76
N LEU A 213 -51.88 24.27 -45.50
CA LEU A 213 -52.90 24.11 -46.53
C LEU A 213 -53.29 25.47 -47.11
N LEU A 214 -53.41 25.57 -48.44
CA LEU A 214 -53.74 26.81 -49.15
C LEU A 214 -54.98 27.57 -48.61
N PRO A 215 -56.08 26.91 -48.17
CA PRO A 215 -57.20 27.63 -47.55
C PRO A 215 -56.82 28.39 -46.26
N SER A 216 -55.91 27.85 -45.45
CA SER A 216 -55.39 28.54 -44.26
C SER A 216 -54.54 29.75 -44.66
N VAL A 217 -53.71 29.58 -45.70
CA VAL A 217 -52.89 30.64 -46.27
C VAL A 217 -53.75 31.78 -46.83
N LEU A 218 -54.82 31.46 -47.56
CA LEU A 218 -55.78 32.43 -48.08
C LEU A 218 -56.46 33.20 -46.96
N ASN A 219 -56.87 32.53 -45.88
CA ASN A 219 -57.43 33.18 -44.70
C ASN A 219 -56.45 34.18 -44.06
N LYS A 220 -55.16 33.82 -43.96
CA LYS A 220 -54.11 34.72 -43.44
C LYS A 220 -53.90 35.92 -44.37
N ALA A 221 -53.78 35.69 -45.67
CA ALA A 221 -53.65 36.73 -46.69
C ALA A 221 -54.84 37.71 -46.64
N TYR A 222 -56.07 37.19 -46.59
CA TYR A 222 -57.29 37.99 -46.52
C TYR A 222 -57.30 38.94 -45.32
N LYS A 223 -56.89 38.45 -44.14
CA LYS A 223 -56.77 39.26 -42.92
C LYS A 223 -55.65 40.30 -43.03
N LEU A 224 -54.49 39.93 -43.57
CA LEU A 224 -53.35 40.85 -43.74
C LEU A 224 -53.66 41.99 -44.71
N MET A 225 -54.32 41.68 -45.83
CA MET A 225 -54.72 42.66 -46.83
C MET A 225 -55.95 43.50 -46.43
N LYS A 226 -56.52 43.25 -45.25
CA LYS A 226 -57.66 44.00 -44.67
C LYS A 226 -58.83 44.18 -45.65
N LEU A 227 -59.16 43.12 -46.38
CA LEU A 227 -60.22 43.16 -47.41
C LEU A 227 -61.64 43.18 -46.83
N ALA A 228 -61.80 42.80 -45.56
CA ALA A 228 -63.06 42.90 -44.83
C ALA A 228 -63.36 44.36 -44.42
N PRO A 229 -64.63 44.82 -44.46
CA PRO A 229 -65.85 44.09 -44.85
C PRO A 229 -66.19 44.20 -46.35
N TYR A 230 -65.34 44.84 -47.16
CA TYR A 230 -65.67 45.25 -48.53
C TYR A 230 -65.79 44.08 -49.51
N ILE A 231 -64.96 43.05 -49.37
CA ILE A 231 -65.01 41.83 -50.19
C ILE A 231 -65.16 40.63 -49.26
N PRO A 232 -66.18 39.77 -49.42
CA PRO A 232 -66.29 38.53 -48.65
C PRO A 232 -65.23 37.52 -49.11
N ILE A 233 -64.69 36.71 -48.19
CA ILE A 233 -63.57 35.81 -48.46
C ILE A 233 -63.88 34.77 -49.54
N GLU A 234 -65.14 34.40 -49.73
CA GLU A 234 -65.62 33.48 -50.77
C GLU A 234 -65.37 34.02 -52.19
N ARG A 235 -65.11 35.32 -52.32
CA ARG A 235 -64.74 35.98 -53.59
C ARG A 235 -63.23 36.19 -53.73
N CYS A 236 -62.42 35.76 -52.77
CA CYS A 236 -60.97 35.88 -52.81
C CYS A 236 -60.33 34.56 -53.26
N ARG A 237 -59.29 34.68 -54.10
CA ARG A 237 -58.54 33.53 -54.62
C ARG A 237 -57.06 33.88 -54.69
N LEU A 238 -56.18 32.94 -54.35
CA LEU A 238 -54.73 33.12 -54.50
C LEU A 238 -54.33 32.79 -55.94
N VAL A 239 -53.64 33.73 -56.58
CA VAL A 239 -53.23 33.61 -57.99
C VAL A 239 -51.76 34.00 -58.16
N LYS A 240 -51.06 33.32 -59.06
CA LYS A 240 -49.75 33.75 -59.57
C LYS A 240 -49.99 34.73 -60.71
N TYR A 241 -49.64 35.99 -60.48
CA TYR A 241 -49.83 37.08 -61.44
C TYR A 241 -48.50 37.52 -62.05
N ASN A 242 -48.47 37.78 -63.36
CA ASN A 242 -47.36 38.46 -64.01
C ASN A 242 -47.74 39.90 -64.30
N TYR A 243 -47.12 40.84 -63.58
CA TYR A 243 -47.39 42.27 -63.72
C TYR A 243 -46.91 42.85 -65.06
N GLU A 244 -45.87 42.28 -65.68
CA GLU A 244 -45.29 42.82 -66.92
C GLU A 244 -46.15 42.55 -68.14
N CYS A 245 -46.85 41.40 -68.12
CA CYS A 245 -47.71 40.98 -69.22
C CYS A 245 -49.20 41.18 -68.91
N ASP A 246 -49.56 41.59 -67.70
CA ASP A 246 -50.94 41.68 -67.22
C ASP A 246 -51.72 40.35 -67.34
N VAL A 247 -51.03 39.23 -67.06
CA VAL A 247 -51.58 37.86 -67.23
C VAL A 247 -51.57 37.08 -65.92
N MET A 248 -52.70 36.40 -65.64
CA MET A 248 -52.79 35.39 -64.58
C MET A 248 -52.16 34.08 -65.07
N ASN A 249 -51.02 33.71 -64.48
CA ASN A 249 -50.26 32.52 -64.89
C ASN A 249 -50.82 31.22 -64.31
N GLN A 250 -51.23 31.24 -63.05
CA GLN A 250 -51.72 30.05 -62.36
C GLN A 250 -52.66 30.46 -61.24
N SER A 251 -53.62 29.59 -60.92
CA SER A 251 -54.49 29.79 -59.78
C SER A 251 -54.51 28.57 -58.88
N PHE A 252 -54.58 28.80 -57.57
CA PHE A 252 -54.33 27.80 -56.54
C PHE A 252 -55.60 27.52 -55.74
N ASP A 253 -56.25 26.38 -56.00
CA ASP A 253 -57.54 26.07 -55.37
C ASP A 253 -57.49 25.05 -54.24
N LEU A 254 -56.61 24.04 -54.26
CA LEU A 254 -56.81 22.88 -53.35
C LEU A 254 -55.55 22.12 -52.87
N ASP A 255 -54.32 22.51 -53.22
CA ASP A 255 -53.10 21.75 -52.86
C ASP A 255 -52.33 22.32 -51.63
N ARG A 256 -51.22 21.66 -51.25
CA ARG A 256 -50.27 22.20 -50.26
C ARG A 256 -49.39 23.29 -50.88
N VAL A 257 -48.86 24.18 -50.06
CA VAL A 257 -47.90 25.23 -50.50
C VAL A 257 -46.66 24.62 -51.18
N SER A 258 -46.24 23.43 -50.77
CA SER A 258 -45.15 22.67 -51.42
C SER A 258 -45.35 22.41 -52.92
N SER A 259 -46.58 22.49 -53.43
CA SER A 259 -46.89 22.33 -54.86
C SER A 259 -46.63 23.61 -55.68
N ILE A 260 -46.40 24.74 -55.02
CA ILE A 260 -46.00 26.00 -55.65
C ILE A 260 -44.49 25.94 -55.91
N LYS A 261 -44.09 25.52 -57.11
CA LYS A 261 -42.68 25.57 -57.51
C LYS A 261 -42.25 27.02 -57.72
N SER A 262 -41.28 27.48 -56.94
CA SER A 262 -40.49 28.67 -57.27
C SER A 262 -39.58 28.29 -58.44
N THR A 263 -39.80 28.92 -59.60
CA THR A 263 -38.79 29.01 -60.66
C THR A 263 -38.05 30.32 -60.46
#